data_AF-A0A382V1E3-F1
#
_entry.id   AF-A0A382V1E3-F1
#
_cell.length_a   1.000
_cell.length_b   1.000
_cell.length_c   1.000
_cell.angle_alpha   90.00
_cell.angle_beta   90.00
_cell.angle_gamma   90.00
#
_symmetry.space_group_name_H-M   'P 1'
#
loop_
_entity.id
_entity.type
_entity.pdbx_description
1 polymer ?
#
loop_
_entity_poly.entity_id
_entity_poly.type
_entity_poly.pdbx_seq_one_letter_code
_entity_poly.pdbx_strand_id
1 'polypeptide(L)'
;MPAIVTNKFRIHNAKQFVEAFDEISTTSGAAITDASGLLNTNMYLFIGKVTAWSDDTAPPTPTDSVSNTVYNHWRDMIAAKKIGSTDVSHVCPRYNWTSGTNYFAYTHANNALFDQTFYVMTEDYNVYKCLSNNNTDGASTTKPTGTGTSIVTTGDGYKWKFMYQISA
;
A
#
# COMPACT_ATOMS: atom_id res chain seq x y z
N MET A 1 8.27 -3.96 30.22
CA MET A 1 9.33 -3.98 29.21
C MET A 1 8.81 -3.27 27.96
N PRO A 2 9.40 -2.16 27.51
CA PRO A 2 8.98 -1.51 26.27
C PRO A 2 9.42 -2.34 25.06
N ALA A 3 8.52 -2.54 24.10
CA ALA A 3 8.78 -3.24 22.84
C ALA A 3 8.19 -2.43 21.68
N ILE A 4 8.80 -2.50 20.50
CA ILE A 4 8.34 -1.79 19.30
C ILE A 4 8.40 -2.70 18.08
N VAL A 5 7.32 -2.67 17.29
CA VAL A 5 7.30 -3.26 15.95
C VAL A 5 7.71 -2.16 14.97
N THR A 6 8.88 -2.30 14.37
CA THR A 6 9.41 -1.27 13.47
C THR A 6 8.66 -1.26 12.14
N ASN A 7 8.64 -0.11 11.45
CA ASN A 7 8.07 -0.02 10.10
C ASN A 7 8.78 -0.98 9.12
N LYS A 8 10.09 -1.24 9.31
CA LYS A 8 10.83 -2.24 8.52
C LYS A 8 10.23 -3.64 8.64
N PHE A 9 9.78 -4.04 9.82
CA PHE A 9 9.11 -5.33 10.01
C PHE A 9 7.77 -5.39 9.26
N ARG A 10 6.99 -4.31 9.28
CA ARG A 10 5.71 -4.20 8.53
C ARG A 10 5.95 -4.30 7.02
N ILE A 11 6.96 -3.60 6.50
CA ILE A 11 7.37 -3.68 5.09
C ILE A 11 7.89 -5.07 4.74
N HIS A 12 8.66 -5.71 5.62
CA HIS A 12 9.15 -7.07 5.40
C HIS A 12 7.99 -8.06 5.30
N ASN A 13 7.02 -8.00 6.20
CA ASN A 13 5.82 -8.83 6.14
C ASN A 13 5.04 -8.59 4.82
N ALA A 14 4.84 -7.33 4.42
CA ALA A 14 4.18 -7.02 3.15
C ALA A 14 4.96 -7.55 1.92
N LYS A 15 6.29 -7.58 1.96
CA LYS A 15 7.11 -8.18 0.90
C LYS A 15 6.96 -9.70 0.85
N GLN A 16 7.03 -10.35 2.01
CA GLN A 16 6.81 -11.79 2.14
C GLN A 16 5.42 -12.20 1.62
N PHE A 17 4.39 -11.41 1.90
CA PHE A 17 3.05 -11.66 1.37
C PHE A 17 3.00 -11.66 -0.16
N VAL A 18 3.66 -10.71 -0.84
CA VAL A 18 3.70 -10.67 -2.31
C VAL A 18 4.56 -11.80 -2.88
N GLU A 19 5.68 -12.12 -2.22
CA GLU A 19 6.57 -13.23 -2.61
C GLU A 19 5.85 -14.58 -2.58
N ALA A 20 4.92 -14.78 -1.63
CA ALA A 20 4.15 -16.02 -1.52
C ALA A 20 3.30 -16.36 -2.77
N PHE A 21 3.03 -15.40 -3.66
CA PHE A 21 2.30 -15.64 -4.93
C PHE A 21 3.20 -16.09 -6.09
N ASP A 22 4.52 -15.90 -5.98
CA ASP A 22 5.50 -16.22 -7.03
C ASP A 22 6.51 -17.31 -6.58
N GLU A 23 6.33 -17.84 -5.37
CA GLU A 23 7.25 -18.83 -4.80
C GLU A 23 7.19 -20.15 -5.58
N ILE A 24 8.31 -20.49 -6.23
CA ILE A 24 8.47 -21.74 -7.00
C ILE A 24 8.72 -22.92 -6.03
N SER A 25 9.34 -22.67 -4.87
CA SER A 25 9.68 -23.67 -3.87
C SER A 25 8.65 -23.67 -2.75
N THR A 26 7.85 -24.71 -2.68
CA THR A 26 6.83 -24.87 -1.66
C THR A 26 7.47 -25.38 -0.37
N THR A 27 7.57 -24.52 0.66
CA THR A 27 8.21 -24.90 1.94
C THR A 27 7.15 -25.11 3.01
N SER A 28 6.90 -26.35 3.42
CA SER A 28 6.03 -26.65 4.57
C SER A 28 6.84 -26.69 5.87
N GLY A 29 6.40 -25.97 6.90
CA GLY A 29 6.78 -26.31 8.28
C GLY A 29 6.17 -27.64 8.70
N ALA A 30 6.80 -28.37 9.62
CA ALA A 30 6.39 -29.72 10.04
C ALA A 30 4.95 -29.84 10.62
N ALA A 31 4.24 -28.71 10.80
CA ALA A 31 2.91 -28.66 11.41
C ALA A 31 1.74 -28.53 10.42
N ILE A 32 1.99 -28.28 9.12
CA ILE A 32 0.92 -28.09 8.11
C ILE A 32 1.28 -28.90 6.87
N THR A 33 0.70 -30.09 6.73
CA THR A 33 0.80 -30.90 5.52
C THR A 33 -0.54 -30.84 4.78
N ASP A 34 -0.53 -30.31 3.56
CA ASP A 34 -1.54 -30.74 2.60
C ASP A 34 -1.18 -32.17 2.13
N ALA A 35 -2.09 -32.84 1.42
CA ALA A 35 -1.87 -34.23 0.97
C ALA A 35 -0.65 -34.41 0.03
N SER A 36 -0.10 -33.32 -0.49
CA SER A 36 1.10 -33.29 -1.35
C SER A 36 2.39 -32.95 -0.61
N GLY A 37 2.35 -32.54 0.67
CA GLY A 37 3.54 -32.13 1.43
C GLY A 37 4.18 -30.84 0.92
N LEU A 38 3.43 -30.02 0.19
CA LEU A 38 3.90 -28.81 -0.48
C LEU A 38 2.91 -27.68 -0.18
N LEU A 39 3.35 -26.59 0.46
CA LEU A 39 2.50 -25.40 0.60
C LEU A 39 2.61 -24.53 -0.64
N ASN A 40 1.61 -24.60 -1.52
CA ASN A 40 1.34 -23.50 -2.46
C ASN A 40 0.32 -22.55 -1.83
N THR A 41 0.65 -21.26 -1.73
CA THR A 41 -0.34 -20.26 -1.29
C THR A 41 -1.15 -19.83 -2.50
N ASN A 42 -2.21 -20.58 -2.81
CA ASN A 42 -3.16 -20.17 -3.84
C ASN A 42 -4.30 -19.38 -3.19
N MET A 43 -4.36 -18.07 -3.45
CA MET A 43 -5.46 -17.24 -2.99
C MET A 43 -6.47 -17.02 -4.11
N TYR A 44 -7.75 -17.07 -3.74
CA TYR A 44 -8.87 -16.83 -4.65
C TYR A 44 -9.74 -15.73 -4.07
N LEU A 45 -10.17 -14.81 -4.92
CA LEU A 45 -11.25 -13.87 -4.60
C LEU A 45 -12.56 -14.47 -5.12
N PHE A 46 -13.58 -14.51 -4.28
CA PHE A 46 -14.89 -15.00 -4.68
C PHE A 46 -15.96 -13.92 -4.58
N ILE A 47 -17.03 -14.12 -5.34
CA ILE A 47 -18.30 -13.40 -5.21
C ILE A 47 -19.41 -14.41 -4.96
N GLY A 48 -20.43 -13.98 -4.23
CA GLY A 48 -21.53 -14.86 -3.82
C GLY A 48 -22.67 -14.07 -3.20
N LYS A 49 -23.57 -14.79 -2.53
CA LYS A 49 -24.73 -14.23 -1.81
C LYS A 49 -25.62 -13.36 -2.72
N VAL A 50 -26.30 -14.01 -3.68
CA VAL A 50 -27.25 -13.35 -4.60
C VAL A 50 -28.62 -13.05 -3.99
N THR A 51 -28.91 -13.56 -2.80
CA THR A 51 -30.16 -13.25 -2.12
C THR A 51 -30.08 -11.86 -1.48
N ALA A 52 -31.14 -11.07 -1.65
CA ALA A 52 -31.23 -9.72 -1.10
C ALA A 52 -31.04 -9.70 0.43
N TRP A 53 -30.51 -8.59 0.94
CA TRP A 53 -30.53 -8.30 2.37
C TRP A 53 -31.90 -7.76 2.77
N SER A 54 -32.14 -7.66 4.08
CA SER A 54 -33.32 -6.94 4.58
C SER A 54 -33.28 -5.45 4.19
N ASP A 55 -32.06 -4.89 4.08
CA ASP A 55 -31.77 -3.57 3.54
C ASP A 55 -30.45 -3.64 2.75
N ASP A 56 -30.52 -3.53 1.42
CA ASP A 56 -29.36 -3.61 0.54
C ASP A 56 -28.45 -2.35 0.62
N THR A 57 -28.95 -1.26 1.20
CA THR A 57 -28.14 -0.05 1.44
C THR A 57 -27.36 -0.12 2.75
N ALA A 58 -27.72 -1.05 3.63
CA ALA A 58 -27.09 -1.27 4.92
C ALA A 58 -26.92 -2.78 5.20
N PRO A 59 -26.09 -3.49 4.42
CA PRO A 59 -25.86 -4.91 4.65
C PRO A 59 -25.27 -5.16 6.04
N PRO A 60 -25.63 -6.27 6.72
CA PRO A 60 -25.09 -6.59 8.04
C PRO A 60 -23.56 -6.75 8.04
N THR A 61 -22.92 -6.37 9.15
CA THR A 61 -21.48 -6.59 9.35
C THR A 61 -21.16 -8.09 9.30
N PRO A 62 -20.17 -8.52 8.49
CA PRO A 62 -19.74 -9.92 8.46
C PRO A 62 -19.27 -10.42 9.82
N THR A 63 -19.50 -11.70 10.12
CA THR A 63 -19.00 -12.32 11.36
C THR A 63 -18.09 -13.50 11.04
N ASP A 64 -16.97 -13.57 11.77
CA ASP A 64 -15.99 -14.65 11.67
C ASP A 64 -16.37 -15.82 12.59
N SER A 65 -17.42 -16.53 12.22
CA SER A 65 -17.86 -17.75 12.91
C SER A 65 -17.74 -18.94 11.97
N VAL A 66 -17.54 -20.15 12.53
CA VAL A 66 -17.46 -21.40 11.75
C VAL A 66 -18.68 -21.56 10.84
N SER A 67 -19.87 -21.19 11.32
CA SER A 67 -21.10 -21.19 10.52
C SER A 67 -20.94 -20.39 9.22
N ASN A 68 -20.30 -19.23 9.29
CA ASN A 68 -20.11 -18.34 8.16
C ASN A 68 -18.90 -18.71 7.30
N THR A 69 -17.72 -18.83 7.89
CA THR A 69 -16.46 -18.99 7.16
C THR A 69 -16.24 -20.38 6.58
N VAL A 70 -16.81 -21.42 7.20
CA VAL A 70 -16.66 -22.81 6.73
C VAL A 70 -17.87 -23.27 5.91
N TYR A 71 -19.06 -22.72 6.14
CA TYR A 71 -20.29 -23.21 5.48
C TYR A 71 -21.01 -22.16 4.65
N ASN A 72 -21.55 -21.10 5.25
CA ASN A 72 -22.46 -20.19 4.53
C ASN A 72 -21.78 -19.50 3.35
N HIS A 73 -20.56 -18.97 3.54
CA HIS A 73 -19.82 -18.35 2.45
C HIS A 73 -19.58 -19.35 1.31
N TRP A 74 -19.17 -20.57 1.63
CA TRP A 74 -18.91 -21.62 0.63
C TRP A 74 -20.15 -22.03 -0.16
N ARG A 75 -21.31 -22.16 0.49
CA ARG A 75 -22.57 -22.47 -0.20
C ARG A 75 -23.05 -21.33 -1.10
N ASP A 76 -22.80 -20.09 -0.67
CA ASP A 76 -23.30 -18.90 -1.36
C ASP A 76 -22.35 -18.42 -2.47
N MET A 77 -21.16 -19.01 -2.61
CA MET A 77 -20.20 -18.70 -3.67
C MET A 77 -20.75 -19.06 -5.05
N ILE A 78 -20.54 -18.16 -6.01
CA ILE A 78 -21.01 -18.32 -7.39
C ILE A 78 -19.86 -18.33 -8.38
N ALA A 79 -18.82 -17.55 -8.10
CA ALA A 79 -17.61 -17.50 -8.91
C ALA A 79 -16.41 -17.19 -8.04
N ALA A 80 -15.25 -17.70 -8.43
CA ALA A 80 -13.97 -17.38 -7.83
C ALA A 80 -12.92 -17.16 -8.92
N LYS A 81 -12.03 -16.18 -8.71
CA LYS A 81 -10.87 -15.90 -9.56
C LYS A 81 -9.60 -16.13 -8.75
N LYS A 82 -8.67 -16.90 -9.33
CA LYS A 82 -7.32 -17.04 -8.78
C LYS A 82 -6.59 -15.70 -8.84
N ILE A 83 -5.97 -15.30 -7.74
CA ILE A 83 -5.10 -14.14 -7.67
C ILE A 83 -3.69 -14.61 -8.04
N GLY A 84 -3.15 -14.10 -9.15
CA GLY A 84 -1.78 -14.36 -9.57
C GLY A 84 -0.79 -13.33 -8.99
N SER A 85 0.50 -13.61 -9.15
CA SER A 85 1.57 -12.67 -8.78
C SER A 85 1.47 -11.32 -9.50
N THR A 86 0.89 -11.29 -10.71
CA THR A 86 0.65 -10.06 -11.47
C THR A 86 -0.57 -9.26 -11.00
N ASP A 87 -1.47 -9.86 -10.20
CA ASP A 87 -2.67 -9.18 -9.68
C ASP A 87 -2.38 -8.42 -8.37
N VAL A 88 -1.17 -8.57 -7.81
CA VAL A 88 -0.78 -7.97 -6.52
C VAL A 88 0.38 -7.00 -6.71
N SER A 89 0.31 -5.83 -6.08
CA SER A 89 1.39 -4.85 -6.09
C SER A 89 1.49 -4.09 -4.77
N HIS A 90 2.70 -3.63 -4.42
CA HIS A 90 2.88 -2.70 -3.30
C HIS A 90 2.45 -1.30 -3.70
N VAL A 91 1.60 -0.69 -2.89
CA VAL A 91 1.08 0.66 -3.12
C VAL A 91 1.36 1.57 -1.92
N CYS A 92 1.45 2.87 -2.18
CA CYS A 92 1.44 3.91 -1.16
C CYS A 92 0.37 4.96 -1.50
N PRO A 93 -0.09 5.76 -0.53
CA PRO A 93 -1.00 6.87 -0.79
C PRO A 93 -0.43 7.81 -1.86
N ARG A 94 -1.25 8.16 -2.84
CA ARG A 94 -0.84 9.10 -3.89
C ARG A 94 -1.16 10.53 -3.45
N TYR A 95 -0.14 11.38 -3.43
CA TYR A 95 -0.30 12.82 -3.23
C TYR A 95 0.12 13.56 -4.50
N ASN A 96 -0.82 14.25 -5.14
CA ASN A 96 -0.50 15.09 -6.28
C ASN A 96 0.05 16.44 -5.80
N TRP A 97 1.02 17.00 -6.52
CA TRP A 97 1.46 18.36 -6.28
C TRP A 97 0.39 19.35 -6.73
N THR A 98 0.06 20.32 -5.87
CA THR A 98 -0.89 21.40 -6.12
C THR A 98 -0.29 22.70 -5.58
N SER A 99 -0.29 23.75 -6.40
CA SER A 99 0.18 25.07 -5.98
C SER A 99 -0.62 25.61 -4.80
N GLY A 100 0.04 26.30 -3.87
CA GLY A 100 -0.57 26.86 -2.66
C GLY A 100 -0.76 25.85 -1.53
N THR A 101 -0.29 24.60 -1.68
CA THR A 101 -0.37 23.56 -0.65
C THR A 101 0.91 23.52 0.18
N ASN A 102 0.76 23.32 1.50
CA ASN A 102 1.89 23.07 2.39
C ASN A 102 2.28 21.58 2.37
N TYR A 103 3.56 21.31 2.15
CA TYR A 103 4.14 19.97 2.21
C TYR A 103 5.16 19.89 3.33
N PHE A 104 5.17 18.76 4.05
CA PHE A 104 6.07 18.57 5.18
C PHE A 104 7.47 18.19 4.71
N ALA A 105 8.50 18.80 5.30
CA ALA A 105 9.87 18.36 5.06
C ALA A 105 10.10 16.97 5.69
N TYR A 106 10.72 16.07 4.92
CA TYR A 106 11.17 14.80 5.43
C TYR A 106 12.19 15.01 6.56
N THR A 107 11.90 14.49 7.74
CA THR A 107 12.85 14.46 8.86
C THR A 107 12.84 13.10 9.54
N HIS A 108 14.02 12.54 9.75
CA HIS A 108 14.20 11.23 10.37
C HIS A 108 13.90 11.25 11.88
N ALA A 109 13.73 12.44 12.47
CA ALA A 109 13.40 12.62 13.87
C ALA A 109 11.88 12.64 14.16
N ASN A 110 11.03 12.70 13.13
CA ASN A 110 9.57 12.73 13.32
C ASN A 110 9.01 11.31 13.42
N ASN A 111 8.41 10.99 14.56
CA ASN A 111 7.79 9.68 14.84
C ASN A 111 6.48 9.45 14.08
N ALA A 112 5.85 10.51 13.57
CA ALA A 112 4.61 10.49 12.77
C ALA A 112 4.85 10.84 11.29
N LEU A 113 6.07 10.65 10.79
CA LEU A 113 6.46 11.05 9.43
C LEU A 113 5.55 10.45 8.34
N PHE A 114 5.11 9.20 8.51
CA PHE A 114 4.31 8.50 7.51
C PHE A 114 2.84 8.94 7.46
N ASP A 115 2.40 9.75 8.43
CA ASP A 115 1.07 10.39 8.42
C ASP A 115 1.11 11.75 7.71
N GLN A 116 2.31 12.21 7.29
CA GLN A 116 2.52 13.51 6.65
C GLN A 116 2.72 13.41 5.13
N THR A 117 2.35 14.47 4.43
CA THR A 117 2.56 14.65 2.99
C THR A 117 3.98 15.16 2.70
N PHE A 118 4.99 14.28 2.87
CA PHE A 118 6.41 14.62 2.62
C PHE A 118 6.89 14.29 1.20
N TYR A 119 6.04 13.72 0.37
CA TYR A 119 6.31 13.41 -1.03
C TYR A 119 5.12 13.74 -1.89
N VAL A 120 5.37 14.00 -3.16
CA VAL A 120 4.35 14.40 -4.15
C VAL A 120 4.66 13.80 -5.51
N MET A 121 3.63 13.67 -6.33
CA MET A 121 3.70 13.28 -7.73
C MET A 121 3.30 14.47 -8.61
N THR A 122 4.07 14.72 -9.68
CA THR A 122 3.72 15.72 -10.70
C THR A 122 2.88 15.11 -11.83
N GLU A 123 2.39 15.95 -12.73
CA GLU A 123 1.64 15.55 -13.94
C GLU A 123 2.47 14.67 -14.88
N ASP A 124 3.79 14.80 -14.87
CA ASP A 124 4.74 13.97 -15.64
C ASP A 124 5.03 12.62 -14.98
N TYR A 125 4.26 12.24 -13.96
CA TYR A 125 4.45 11.04 -13.14
C TYR A 125 5.80 10.99 -12.41
N ASN A 126 6.46 12.12 -12.22
CA ASN A 126 7.69 12.22 -11.43
C ASN A 126 7.34 12.34 -9.93
N VAL A 127 7.98 11.51 -9.11
CA VAL A 127 7.81 11.52 -7.67
C VAL A 127 8.98 12.26 -7.02
N TYR A 128 8.65 13.25 -6.20
CA TYR A 128 9.60 14.07 -5.46
C TYR A 128 9.38 13.94 -3.95
N LYS A 129 10.46 13.92 -3.20
CA LYS A 129 10.47 14.02 -1.74
C LYS A 129 10.80 15.45 -1.33
N CYS A 130 10.00 16.03 -0.46
CA CYS A 130 10.28 17.30 0.19
C CYS A 130 11.40 17.11 1.23
N LEU A 131 12.51 17.83 1.07
CA LEU A 131 13.63 17.84 2.01
C LEU A 131 13.65 19.09 2.90
N SER A 132 13.04 20.18 2.43
CA SER A 132 12.89 21.41 3.18
C SER A 132 11.70 22.19 2.67
N ASN A 133 10.94 22.76 3.60
CA ASN A 133 9.77 23.61 3.38
C ASN A 133 9.91 24.97 4.10
N ASN A 134 11.15 25.41 4.36
CA ASN A 134 11.44 26.56 5.21
C ASN A 134 11.20 27.90 4.50
N ASN A 135 9.96 28.13 4.08
CA ASN A 135 9.51 29.42 3.55
C ASN A 135 8.57 30.11 4.55
N THR A 136 8.44 31.43 4.41
CA THR A 136 7.71 32.28 5.37
C THR A 136 6.21 31.96 5.41
N ASP A 137 5.64 31.50 4.29
CA ASP A 137 4.19 31.26 4.12
C ASP A 137 3.80 29.78 4.24
N GLY A 138 4.76 28.88 4.37
CA GLY A 138 4.55 27.42 4.44
C GLY A 138 4.07 26.76 3.15
N ALA A 139 3.64 27.49 2.12
CA ALA A 139 3.03 26.92 0.91
C ALA A 139 4.02 26.77 -0.26
N SER A 140 4.01 25.64 -0.95
CA SER A 140 4.74 25.50 -2.22
C SER A 140 3.94 26.13 -3.35
N THR A 141 4.56 27.04 -4.10
CA THR A 141 3.96 27.73 -5.25
C THR A 141 4.60 27.33 -6.57
N THR A 142 5.80 26.73 -6.52
CA THR A 142 6.56 26.32 -7.71
C THR A 142 6.71 24.80 -7.75
N LYS A 143 6.21 24.19 -8.83
CA LYS A 143 6.31 22.74 -9.05
C LYS A 143 7.78 22.31 -9.20
N PRO A 144 8.24 21.24 -8.51
CA PRO A 144 9.56 20.70 -8.77
C PRO A 144 9.67 20.11 -10.18
N THR A 145 10.84 20.28 -10.79
CA THR A 145 11.16 19.75 -12.13
C THR A 145 12.55 19.11 -12.12
N GLY A 146 12.83 18.29 -13.14
CA GLY A 146 14.13 17.61 -13.31
C GLY A 146 14.16 16.22 -12.70
N THR A 147 14.90 15.31 -13.34
CA THR A 147 15.01 13.88 -12.98
C THR A 147 16.39 13.50 -12.46
N GLY A 148 17.27 14.50 -12.26
CA GLY A 148 18.61 14.30 -11.72
C GLY A 148 18.59 13.91 -10.23
N THR A 149 19.71 13.39 -9.73
CA THR A 149 19.86 13.00 -8.32
C THR A 149 20.16 14.17 -7.38
N SER A 150 20.46 15.35 -7.95
CA SER A 150 20.72 16.60 -7.24
C SER A 150 19.47 17.14 -6.55
N ILE A 151 19.68 17.93 -5.50
CA ILE A 151 18.58 18.64 -4.83
C ILE A 151 18.09 19.77 -5.74
N VAL A 152 16.78 19.79 -5.98
CA VAL A 152 16.10 20.84 -6.73
C VAL A 152 15.64 21.91 -5.74
N THR A 153 16.11 23.14 -5.90
CA THR A 153 15.61 24.29 -5.12
C THR A 153 14.64 25.07 -5.99
N THR A 154 13.41 25.21 -5.54
CA THR A 154 12.36 25.95 -6.23
C THR A 154 12.34 27.42 -5.76
N GLY A 155 11.73 28.30 -6.57
CA GLY A 155 11.71 29.75 -6.29
C GLY A 155 10.98 30.13 -4.99
N ASP A 156 10.13 29.24 -4.48
CA ASP A 156 9.41 29.34 -3.22
C ASP A 156 10.21 28.91 -1.99
N GLY A 157 11.50 28.56 -2.16
CA GLY A 157 12.39 28.14 -1.08
C GLY A 157 12.29 26.67 -0.71
N TYR A 158 11.38 25.91 -1.33
CA TYR A 158 11.32 24.46 -1.12
C TYR A 158 12.54 23.76 -1.71
N LYS A 159 12.93 22.66 -1.07
CA LYS A 159 13.96 21.75 -1.57
C LYS A 159 13.36 20.38 -1.82
N TRP A 160 13.46 19.92 -3.05
CA TRP A 160 12.92 18.66 -3.51
C TRP A 160 14.03 17.72 -3.95
N LYS A 161 13.83 16.42 -3.77
CA LYS A 161 14.68 15.38 -4.32
C LYS A 161 13.85 14.46 -5.19
N PHE A 162 14.26 14.31 -6.45
CA PHE A 162 13.67 13.32 -7.36
C PHE A 162 13.91 11.91 -6.81
N MET A 163 12.87 11.08 -6.86
CA MET A 163 12.89 9.71 -6.37
C MET A 163 12.87 8.71 -7.53
N TYR A 164 11.82 8.79 -8.34
CA TYR A 164 11.59 7.93 -9.50
C TYR A 164 10.49 8.54 -10.38
N GLN A 165 10.37 8.04 -11.60
CA GLN A 165 9.26 8.32 -12.49
C GLN A 165 8.40 7.05 -12.60
N ILE A 166 7.09 7.20 -12.50
CA ILE A 166 6.15 6.09 -12.74
C ILE A 166 5.95 5.98 -14.25
N SER A 167 6.14 4.78 -14.80
CA SER A 167 5.77 4.51 -16.19
C SER A 167 4.27 4.57 -16.35
N ALA A 168 3.80 5.31 -17.37
CA ALA A 168 2.41 5.30 -17.79
C ALA A 168 1.99 3.95 -18.38
#